data_AF-A0A1F9YR18-F1
#
_entry.id   AF-A0A1F9YR18-F1
#
_cell.length_a   1.000
_cell.length_b   1.000
_cell.length_c   1.000
_cell.angle_alpha   90.00
_cell.angle_beta   90.00
_cell.angle_gamma   90.00
#
_symmetry.space_group_name_H-M   'P 1'
#
loop_
_entity.id
_entity.type
_entity.pdbx_description
1 polymer ?
#
loop_
_entity_poly.entity_id
_entity_poly.type
_entity_poly.pdbx_seq_one_letter_code
_entity_poly.pdbx_strand_id
1 'polypeptide(L)'
;MQADSGEDAITGINITPLVDVVLVILIIFMATAPMIARRAIKVEVPRVAKSDKAATEALNITLDAAHRLTIGGRVVDLPELKRLLSAAVASHPDQAVSLSADKTLAYGEVAELLDAVRASGVRKLGLEVRRK
;
A
#
# COMPACT_ATOMS: atom_id res chain seq x y z
N MET A 1 2.74 -24.27 -78.15
CA MET A 1 2.28 -22.89 -77.87
C MET A 1 1.83 -22.87 -76.42
N GLN A 2 2.36 -21.89 -75.67
CA GLN A 2 2.17 -21.60 -74.24
C GLN A 2 2.56 -22.67 -73.22
N ALA A 3 3.71 -22.43 -72.58
CA ALA A 3 4.08 -22.96 -71.28
C ALA A 3 3.37 -22.15 -70.20
N ASP A 4 2.70 -22.86 -69.31
CA ASP A 4 2.28 -22.44 -67.99
C ASP A 4 3.49 -22.55 -67.04
N SER A 5 3.80 -21.47 -66.32
CA SER A 5 4.78 -21.37 -65.22
C SER A 5 4.51 -19.99 -64.62
N GLY A 6 3.74 -19.83 -63.55
CA GLY A 6 3.91 -20.49 -62.25
C GLY A 6 4.26 -19.35 -61.29
N GLU A 7 3.31 -19.03 -60.41
CA GLU A 7 3.38 -17.97 -59.40
C GLU A 7 4.76 -17.87 -58.73
N ASP A 8 5.45 -16.74 -58.92
CA ASP A 8 6.59 -16.37 -58.08
C ASP A 8 6.09 -16.14 -56.66
N ALA A 9 6.19 -17.20 -55.85
CA ALA A 9 5.89 -17.20 -54.44
C ALA A 9 6.66 -16.08 -53.73
N ILE A 10 5.95 -15.23 -52.99
CA ILE A 10 6.53 -14.17 -52.16
C ILE A 10 7.30 -14.85 -51.01
N THR A 11 8.57 -15.19 -51.23
CA THR A 11 9.43 -15.88 -50.26
C THR A 11 10.51 -14.97 -49.68
N GLY A 12 10.08 -13.84 -49.11
CA GLY A 12 10.94 -13.00 -48.26
C GLY A 12 10.19 -12.63 -46.99
N ILE A 13 10.67 -13.06 -45.82
CA ILE A 13 10.13 -12.54 -44.55
C ILE A 13 10.51 -11.07 -44.47
N ASN A 14 9.53 -10.18 -44.51
CA ASN A 14 9.76 -8.75 -44.30
C ASN A 14 10.14 -8.53 -42.83
N ILE A 15 11.43 -8.29 -42.57
CA ILE A 15 11.97 -8.05 -41.23
C ILE A 15 11.60 -6.65 -40.71
N THR A 16 11.45 -5.66 -41.58
CA THR A 16 11.16 -4.27 -41.18
C THR A 16 9.84 -4.12 -40.42
N PRO A 17 8.71 -4.72 -40.86
CA PRO A 17 7.48 -4.72 -40.06
C PRO A 17 7.60 -5.55 -38.77
N LEU A 18 8.42 -6.60 -38.76
CA LEU A 18 8.60 -7.45 -37.58
C LEU A 18 9.33 -6.72 -36.45
N VAL A 19 10.37 -5.95 -36.79
CA VAL A 19 11.13 -5.16 -35.82
C VAL A 19 10.26 -4.08 -35.18
N ASP A 20 9.37 -3.45 -35.95
CA ASP A 20 8.44 -2.43 -35.45
C ASP A 20 7.46 -3.01 -34.41
N VAL A 21 6.91 -4.20 -34.67
CA VAL A 21 6.02 -4.90 -33.72
C VAL A 21 6.75 -5.25 -32.42
N VAL A 22 8.00 -5.72 -32.48
CA VAL A 22 8.80 -6.04 -31.30
C VAL A 22 9.14 -4.78 -30.49
N LEU A 23 9.45 -3.66 -31.16
CA LEU A 23 9.75 -2.39 -30.50
C LEU A 23 8.53 -1.85 -29.74
N VAL A 24 7.33 -1.92 -30.34
CA VAL A 24 6.08 -1.51 -29.69
C VAL A 24 5.82 -2.34 -28.42
N ILE A 25 6.05 -3.66 -28.47
CA ILE A 25 5.91 -4.54 -27.29
C ILE A 25 6.89 -4.11 -26.18
N LEU A 26 8.14 -3.78 -26.51
CA LEU A 26 9.12 -3.32 -25.52
C LEU A 26 8.72 -2.00 -24.87
N ILE A 27 8.19 -1.05 -25.65
CA ILE A 27 7.69 0.23 -25.12
C ILE A 27 6.54 0.00 -24.14
N ILE A 28 5.59 -0.89 -24.47
CA ILE A 28 4.46 -1.22 -23.58
C ILE A 28 4.97 -1.82 -22.26
N PHE A 29 5.92 -2.75 -22.31
CA PHE A 29 6.51 -3.33 -21.10
C PHE A 29 7.22 -2.27 -20.23
N MET A 30 8.03 -1.42 -20.85
CA MET A 30 8.74 -0.34 -20.14
C MET A 30 7.76 0.67 -19.51
N ALA A 31 6.68 1.02 -20.21
CA ALA A 31 5.69 1.99 -19.74
C ALA A 31 4.78 1.43 -18.62
N THR A 32 4.51 0.13 -18.60
CA THR A 32 3.65 -0.51 -17.59
C THR A 32 4.39 -0.91 -16.31
N ALA A 33 5.71 -1.15 -16.36
CA ALA A 33 6.54 -1.43 -15.19
C ALA A 33 6.37 -0.44 -14.00
N PRO A 34 6.37 0.91 -14.21
CA PRO A 34 6.16 1.85 -13.10
C PRO A 34 4.75 1.80 -12.52
N MET A 35 3.76 1.19 -13.19
CA MET A 35 2.43 0.99 -12.60
C MET A 35 2.41 -0.19 -11.61
N ILE A 36 3.21 -1.23 -11.85
CA ILE A 36 3.33 -2.39 -10.96
C ILE A 36 4.05 -1.99 -9.66
N ALA A 37 5.07 -1.14 -9.74
CA ALA A 37 5.86 -0.71 -8.58
C ALA A 37 5.09 0.21 -7.60
N ARG A 38 3.98 0.83 -8.01
CA ARG A 38 3.20 1.77 -7.18
C ARG A 38 2.33 1.11 -6.11
N ARG A 39 2.25 -0.23 -6.06
CA ARG A 39 1.48 -0.96 -5.02
C ARG A 39 2.28 -1.37 -3.79
N ALA A 40 3.55 -1.01 -3.69
CA ALA A 40 4.30 -1.20 -2.47
C ALA A 40 3.97 -0.07 -1.49
N ILE A 41 3.02 -0.31 -0.58
CA ILE A 41 2.87 0.52 0.62
C ILE A 41 4.23 0.45 1.35
N LYS A 42 5.02 1.52 1.29
CA LYS A 42 6.30 1.61 2.00
C LYS A 42 6.00 1.76 3.49
N VAL A 43 5.78 0.63 4.15
CA VAL A 43 5.55 0.54 5.58
C VAL A 43 6.93 0.59 6.26
N GLU A 44 7.50 1.79 6.39
CA GLU A 44 8.61 2.04 7.32
C GLU A 44 8.04 2.05 8.74
N VAL A 45 7.83 0.86 9.30
CA VAL A 45 7.51 0.71 10.73
C VAL A 45 8.82 0.87 11.51
N PRO A 46 8.95 1.91 12.35
CA PRO A 46 10.09 2.02 13.25
C PRO A 46 10.10 0.78 14.14
N ARG A 47 11.22 0.04 14.14
CA ARG A 47 11.40 -1.08 15.07
C ARG A 47 11.28 -0.54 16.49
N VAL A 48 10.32 -1.10 17.22
CA VAL A 48 10.02 -0.80 18.62
C VAL A 48 11.26 -1.10 19.46
N ALA A 49 12.06 -0.07 19.72
CA ALA A 49 13.00 -0.09 20.84
C ALA A 49 12.14 0.02 22.10
N LYS A 50 12.20 -1.02 22.93
CA LYS A 50 11.51 -1.07 24.22
C LYS A 50 11.81 0.20 25.00
N SER A 51 10.74 0.78 25.54
CA SER A 51 10.75 1.73 26.66
C SER A 51 11.50 3.03 26.41
N ASP A 52 10.75 4.08 26.05
CA ASP A 52 10.93 5.34 26.75
C ASP A 52 9.58 6.01 27.03
N LYS A 53 9.33 6.23 28.31
CA LYS A 53 8.10 6.81 28.90
C LYS A 53 7.97 8.31 28.68
N ALA A 54 8.62 8.89 27.67
CA ALA A 54 8.64 10.33 27.52
C ALA A 54 8.85 10.75 26.06
N ALA A 55 7.76 11.07 25.36
CA ALA A 55 7.72 12.14 24.36
C ALA A 55 6.32 12.22 23.75
N THR A 56 5.48 13.10 24.33
CA THR A 56 4.12 13.44 23.87
C THR A 56 3.11 12.30 24.11
N GLU A 57 1.93 12.61 24.62
CA GLU A 57 0.85 11.64 24.83
C GLU A 57 0.45 11.00 23.50
N ALA A 58 1.15 9.92 23.11
CA ALA A 58 0.86 9.23 21.88
C ALA A 58 -0.54 8.63 21.98
N LEU A 59 -1.36 8.85 20.95
CA LEU A 59 -2.71 8.35 20.94
C LEU A 59 -2.66 6.86 20.63
N ASN A 60 -2.97 6.04 21.63
CA ASN A 60 -2.93 4.59 21.49
C ASN A 60 -4.21 4.09 20.84
N ILE A 61 -4.08 3.47 19.67
CA ILE A 61 -5.14 2.77 18.96
C ILE A 61 -4.89 1.28 19.14
N THR A 62 -5.85 0.51 19.61
CA THR A 62 -5.73 -0.95 19.73
C THR A 62 -6.83 -1.65 18.97
N LEU A 63 -6.46 -2.66 18.19
CA LEU A 63 -7.37 -3.61 17.55
C LEU A 63 -7.21 -4.98 18.21
N ASP A 64 -8.25 -5.39 18.93
CA ASP A 64 -8.31 -6.68 19.62
C ASP A 64 -8.70 -7.82 18.64
N ALA A 65 -8.41 -9.07 19.00
CA ALA A 65 -8.76 -10.25 18.20
C ALA A 65 -10.29 -10.41 17.97
N ALA A 66 -11.10 -9.72 18.78
CA ALA A 66 -12.55 -9.61 18.62
C ALA A 66 -12.98 -8.48 17.65
N HIS A 67 -12.06 -7.95 16.84
CA HIS A 67 -12.25 -6.80 15.94
C HIS A 67 -12.75 -5.54 16.65
N ARG A 68 -12.46 -5.41 17.95
CA ARG A 68 -12.82 -4.23 18.73
C ARG A 68 -11.73 -3.19 18.60
N LEU A 69 -12.08 -2.08 17.98
CA LEU A 69 -11.23 -0.92 17.87
C LEU A 69 -11.38 -0.06 19.12
N THR A 70 -10.25 0.32 19.69
CA THR A 70 -10.21 1.19 20.87
C THR A 70 -9.20 2.31 20.68
N ILE A 71 -9.53 3.48 21.21
CA ILE A 71 -8.66 4.66 21.22
C ILE A 71 -8.53 5.16 22.66
N GLY A 72 -7.31 5.19 23.20
CA GLY A 72 -7.06 5.57 24.60
C GLY A 72 -7.89 4.78 25.62
N GLY A 73 -8.24 3.53 25.31
CA GLY A 73 -9.07 2.66 26.16
C GLY A 73 -10.59 2.78 25.97
N ARG A 74 -11.08 3.65 25.07
CA ARG A 74 -12.51 3.72 24.71
C ARG A 74 -12.78 2.94 23.44
N VAL A 75 -13.85 2.15 23.43
CA VAL A 75 -14.33 1.49 22.21
C VAL A 75 -14.90 2.55 21.27
N VAL A 76 -14.44 2.54 20.03
CA VAL A 76 -14.89 3.47 18.98
C VAL A 76 -15.08 2.69 17.68
N ASP A 77 -15.96 3.19 16.82
CA ASP A 77 -16.07 2.66 15.47
C ASP A 77 -15.04 3.31 14.52
N LEU A 78 -14.89 2.76 13.32
CA LEU A 78 -13.93 3.25 12.33
C LEU A 78 -14.22 4.71 11.87
N PRO A 79 -15.48 5.12 11.64
CA PRO A 79 -15.81 6.52 11.35
C PRO A 79 -15.45 7.48 12.48
N GLU A 80 -15.75 7.13 13.72
CA GLU A 80 -15.46 7.93 14.91
C GLU A 80 -13.96 8.01 15.16
N LEU A 81 -13.21 6.92 14.95
CA LEU A 81 -11.76 6.92 15.00
C LEU A 81 -11.18 7.99 14.06
N LYS A 82 -11.63 8.01 12.79
CA LYS A 82 -11.16 9.01 11.81
C LYS A 82 -11.47 10.42 12.28
N ARG A 83 -12.68 10.66 12.78
CA ARG A 83 -13.08 11.98 13.29
C ARG A 83 -12.20 12.44 14.45
N LEU A 84 -11.97 11.56 15.43
CA LEU A 84 -11.16 11.86 16.62
C LEU A 84 -9.70 12.08 16.25
N LEU A 85 -9.14 11.27 15.35
CA LEU A 85 -7.78 11.42 14.87
C LEU A 85 -7.59 12.71 14.09
N SER A 86 -8.48 13.01 13.13
CA SER A 86 -8.40 14.25 12.36
C SER A 86 -8.50 15.48 13.26
N ALA A 87 -9.35 15.45 14.29
CA ALA A 87 -9.45 16.54 15.28
C ALA A 87 -8.18 16.67 16.14
N ALA A 88 -7.59 15.55 16.54
CA ALA A 88 -6.34 15.53 17.30
C ALA A 88 -5.17 16.05 16.47
N VAL A 89 -5.07 15.64 15.20
CA VAL A 89 -4.03 16.11 14.25
C VAL A 89 -4.22 17.58 13.90
N ALA A 90 -5.47 18.05 13.74
CA ALA A 90 -5.74 19.46 13.50
C ALA A 90 -5.31 20.35 14.69
N SER A 91 -5.40 19.82 15.91
CA SER A 91 -4.95 20.51 17.12
C SER A 91 -3.42 20.41 17.30
N HIS A 92 -2.85 19.24 16.99
CA HIS A 92 -1.43 18.94 17.12
C HIS A 92 -0.90 18.23 15.86
N PRO A 93 -0.29 18.95 14.91
CA PRO A 93 0.21 18.39 13.65
C PRO A 93 1.30 17.32 13.84
N ASP A 94 1.99 17.37 14.98
CA ASP A 94 3.05 16.44 15.38
C ASP A 94 2.56 15.31 16.30
N GLN A 95 1.24 15.12 16.42
CA GLN A 95 0.63 14.07 17.23
C GLN A 95 1.17 12.70 16.83
N ALA A 96 1.84 12.03 17.78
CA ALA A 96 2.26 10.65 17.62
C ALA A 96 1.08 9.71 17.84
N VAL A 97 0.98 8.67 17.02
CA VAL A 97 -0.03 7.62 17.14
C VAL A 97 0.67 6.27 17.23
N SER A 98 0.27 5.45 18.20
CA SER A 98 0.74 4.07 18.33
C SER A 98 -0.42 3.13 18.03
N LEU A 99 -0.26 2.29 17.01
CA LEU A 99 -1.22 1.28 16.62
C LEU A 99 -0.78 -0.08 17.16
N SER A 100 -1.55 -0.63 18.08
CA SER A 100 -1.39 -1.97 18.61
C SER A 100 -2.37 -2.93 17.94
N ALA A 101 -1.87 -3.97 17.28
CA ALA A 101 -2.72 -5.02 16.70
C ALA A 101 -2.38 -6.39 17.30
N ASP A 102 -3.41 -7.22 17.52
CA ASP A 102 -3.21 -8.61 17.88
C ASP A 102 -2.60 -9.41 16.72
N LYS A 103 -1.66 -10.32 17.02
CA LYS A 103 -0.99 -11.16 16.03
C LYS A 103 -1.93 -12.12 15.29
N THR A 104 -3.10 -12.43 15.87
CA THR A 104 -4.09 -13.33 15.27
C THR A 104 -4.89 -12.70 14.13
N LEU A 105 -4.87 -11.38 14.01
CA LEU A 105 -5.61 -10.64 12.99
C LEU A 105 -4.98 -10.80 11.60
N ALA A 106 -5.84 -10.78 10.58
CA ALA A 106 -5.36 -10.84 9.21
C ALA A 106 -4.63 -9.54 8.87
N TYR A 107 -3.52 -9.66 8.13
CA TYR A 107 -2.73 -8.50 7.71
C TYR A 107 -3.58 -7.44 6.96
N GLY A 108 -4.58 -7.88 6.19
CA GLY A 108 -5.48 -6.99 5.46
C GLY A 108 -6.26 -6.03 6.36
N GLU A 109 -6.68 -6.48 7.54
CA GLU A 109 -7.44 -5.65 8.48
C GLU A 109 -6.56 -4.60 9.14
N VAL A 110 -5.33 -4.98 9.49
CA VAL A 110 -4.33 -4.06 10.03
C VAL A 110 -3.94 -3.03 8.96
N ALA A 111 -3.86 -3.44 7.70
CA ALA A 111 -3.57 -2.56 6.57
C ALA A 111 -4.69 -1.53 6.33
N GLU A 112 -5.96 -1.95 6.38
CA GLU A 112 -7.10 -1.04 6.24
C GLU A 112 -7.13 0.01 7.37
N LEU A 113 -6.82 -0.42 8.60
CA LEU A 113 -6.72 0.49 9.74
C LEU A 113 -5.53 1.47 9.58
N LEU A 114 -4.38 0.97 9.11
CA LEU A 114 -3.22 1.81 8.78
C LEU A 114 -3.56 2.89 7.76
N ASP A 115 -4.29 2.54 6.71
CA ASP A 115 -4.72 3.49 5.68
C ASP A 115 -5.71 4.51 6.23
N ALA A 116 -6.65 4.09 7.08
CA ALA A 116 -7.58 4.99 7.77
C ALA A 116 -6.85 6.01 8.65
N VAL A 117 -5.82 5.58 9.38
CA VAL A 117 -5.01 6.47 10.24
C VAL A 117 -4.16 7.43 9.39
N ARG A 118 -3.53 6.97 8.31
CA ARG A 118 -2.80 7.88 7.40
C ARG A 118 -3.71 8.91 6.76
N ALA A 119 -4.92 8.51 6.35
CA ALA A 119 -5.89 9.43 5.75
C ALA A 119 -6.34 10.54 6.71
N SER A 120 -6.21 10.35 8.02
CA SER A 120 -6.49 11.38 9.03
C SER A 120 -5.36 12.42 9.21
N GLY A 121 -4.26 12.31 8.46
CA GLY A 121 -3.16 13.28 8.46
C GLY A 121 -2.03 12.99 9.46
N VAL A 122 -2.03 11.81 10.08
CA VAL A 122 -1.00 11.40 11.04
C VAL A 122 0.35 11.22 10.35
N ARG A 123 1.37 11.94 10.84
CA ARG A 123 2.74 11.89 10.29
C ARG A 123 3.67 10.94 11.05
N LYS A 124 3.45 10.75 12.34
CA LYS A 124 4.27 9.91 13.23
C LYS A 124 3.44 8.72 13.69
N LEU A 125 3.67 7.56 13.07
CA LEU A 125 2.95 6.33 13.38
C LEU A 125 3.93 5.24 13.83
N GLY A 126 3.67 4.68 15.01
CA GLY A 126 4.29 3.44 15.50
C GLY A 126 3.33 2.26 15.33
N LEU A 127 3.86 1.09 14.99
CA LEU A 127 3.09 -0.16 14.93
C LEU A 127 3.69 -1.14 15.94
N GLU A 128 2.85 -1.62 16.86
CA GLU A 128 3.18 -2.65 17.81
C GLU A 128 2.31 -3.88 17.56
N VAL A 129 2.93 -5.05 17.43
CA VAL A 129 2.19 -6.32 17.39
C VAL A 129 2.20 -6.90 18.79
N ARG A 130 1.03 -6.97 19.42
CA ARG A 130 0.87 -7.59 20.73
C ARG A 130 0.54 -9.07 20.56
N ARG A 131 1.22 -9.91 21.34
CA ARG A 131 0.86 -11.31 21.54
C ARG A 131 0.17 -11.37 22.91
N LYS A 132 -1.13 -11.63 22.91
CA LYS A 132 -1.84 -11.97 24.15
C LYS A 132 -1.47 -13.38 24.59
#